data_AF-A0A915M2J8-F1
#
_entry.id   AF-A0A915M2J8-F1
#
_cell.length_a   1.000
_cell.length_b   1.000
_cell.length_c   1.000
_cell.angle_alpha   90.00
_cell.angle_beta   90.00
_cell.angle_gamma   90.00
#
_symmetry.space_group_name_H-M   'P 1'
#
loop_
_entity.id
_entity.type
_entity.pdbx_description
1 polymer ?
#
loop_
_entity_poly.entity_id
_entity_poly.type
_entity_poly.pdbx_seq_one_letter_code
_entity_poly.pdbx_strand_id
1 'polypeptide(L)'
;MDEYTVNELYKVKTSPNAHKIFKILDDRKSDYRHSFKKYTKSVQDYIVKNRQPDHERKTRIDVWKLLRKTIEPFFGDGSYLAMGGSTLTNLATKGADLDLCFAIRCEDGSYTEEGVNNFVLSKIHRILEQKPFITGLRHICARVPIVTVELAFPYMDVKVDINFSLMIIHFLQCGVYPPILPNLFKMFPKHFDGTGNVEDLDYAMELDLPKIPKNERTIGELIYGFFDYYTRFNYDEWGISIKDGKIFDRNILPDTEREYMFFIEEAYDGMTVPKNLKRQSNLMEIVGEFKQARLSILKDICENYPPPIDETEDYRDEFEEENNKILKRNNEINNLADNW
;
A
#
# COMPACT_ATOMS: atom_id res chain seq x y z
N MET A 1 2.96 20.08 -19.70
CA MET A 1 3.65 18.79 -19.68
C MET A 1 2.61 17.75 -20.02
N ASP A 2 2.82 16.99 -21.08
CA ASP A 2 1.94 15.89 -21.49
C ASP A 2 2.11 14.66 -20.59
N GLU A 3 1.14 13.73 -20.65
CA GLU A 3 1.10 12.53 -19.81
C GLU A 3 2.34 11.64 -19.99
N TYR A 4 2.85 11.49 -21.21
CA TYR A 4 4.05 10.69 -21.46
C TYR A 4 5.25 11.24 -20.69
N THR A 5 5.46 12.55 -20.75
CA THR A 5 6.53 13.22 -19.99
C THR A 5 6.32 13.08 -18.47
N VAL A 6 5.08 13.19 -17.98
CA VAL A 6 4.78 13.00 -16.55
C VAL A 6 5.09 11.57 -16.10
N ASN A 7 4.66 10.58 -16.87
CA ASN A 7 4.87 9.16 -16.60
C ASN A 7 6.37 8.79 -16.63
N GLU A 8 7.14 9.37 -17.56
CA GLU A 8 8.59 9.20 -17.61
C GLU A 8 9.32 9.82 -16.42
N LEU A 9 8.86 10.97 -15.92
CA LEU A 9 9.47 11.63 -14.75
C LEU A 9 9.15 10.89 -13.45
N TYR A 10 7.91 10.45 -13.27
CA TYR A 10 7.47 9.73 -12.06
C TYR A 10 7.69 8.22 -12.14
N LYS A 11 8.15 7.70 -13.29
CA LYS A 11 8.42 6.28 -13.55
C LYS A 11 7.20 5.37 -13.30
N VAL A 12 6.02 5.86 -13.65
CA VAL A 12 4.73 5.16 -13.54
C VAL A 12 4.10 4.99 -14.92
N LYS A 13 3.09 4.11 -15.04
CA LYS A 13 2.26 4.01 -16.24
C LYS A 13 0.80 4.19 -15.84
N THR A 14 0.22 5.34 -16.17
CA THR A 14 -1.19 5.66 -15.91
C THR A 14 -2.10 4.53 -16.35
N SER A 15 -2.97 4.10 -15.44
CA SER A 15 -4.02 3.12 -15.74
C SER A 15 -5.01 3.77 -16.71
N PRO A 16 -5.52 3.04 -17.72
CA PRO A 16 -6.49 3.57 -18.68
C PRO A 16 -7.68 4.29 -18.01
N ASN A 17 -8.04 3.84 -16.82
CA ASN A 17 -9.24 4.29 -16.11
C ASN A 17 -9.02 5.52 -15.24
N ALA A 18 -7.77 5.93 -15.04
CA ALA A 18 -7.43 7.06 -14.20
C ALA A 18 -8.13 8.36 -14.66
N HIS A 19 -8.47 8.46 -15.94
CA HIS A 19 -9.17 9.61 -16.53
C HIS A 19 -10.71 9.55 -16.38
N LYS A 20 -11.27 8.40 -15.99
CA LYS A 20 -12.73 8.17 -15.93
C LYS A 20 -13.32 8.26 -14.53
N ILE A 21 -12.54 7.92 -13.49
CA ILE A 21 -12.98 7.76 -12.09
C ILE A 21 -13.61 9.00 -11.44
N PHE A 22 -13.47 10.19 -12.03
CA PHE A 22 -14.05 11.43 -11.50
C PHE A 22 -15.15 12.04 -12.36
N LYS A 23 -15.48 11.45 -13.51
CA LYS A 23 -16.47 12.00 -14.43
C LYS A 23 -17.80 12.31 -13.74
N ILE A 24 -18.30 11.37 -12.93
CA ILE A 24 -19.53 11.55 -12.14
C ILE A 24 -19.42 12.72 -11.16
N LEU A 25 -18.26 12.88 -10.50
CA LEU A 25 -18.06 14.00 -9.58
C LEU A 25 -17.98 15.33 -10.33
N ASP A 26 -17.24 15.37 -11.44
CA ASP A 26 -17.03 16.58 -12.24
C ASP A 26 -18.35 17.10 -12.81
N ASP A 27 -19.19 16.22 -13.34
CA ASP A 27 -20.51 16.55 -13.89
C ASP A 27 -21.47 17.11 -12.82
N ARG A 28 -21.22 16.82 -11.53
CA ARG A 28 -22.07 17.20 -10.40
C ARG A 28 -21.47 18.27 -9.49
N LYS A 29 -20.22 18.65 -9.71
CA LYS A 29 -19.47 19.52 -8.79
C LYS A 29 -20.07 20.92 -8.71
N SER A 30 -20.66 21.42 -9.81
CA SER A 30 -21.40 22.69 -9.84
C SER A 30 -22.64 22.64 -8.97
N ASP A 31 -23.39 21.54 -9.07
CA ASP A 31 -24.71 21.37 -8.47
C ASP A 31 -24.60 21.26 -6.94
N TYR A 32 -23.54 20.59 -6.45
CA TYR A 32 -23.38 20.24 -5.04
C TYR A 32 -22.13 20.85 -4.39
N ARG A 33 -21.66 22.01 -4.87
CA ARG A 33 -20.38 22.61 -4.42
C ARG A 33 -20.22 22.73 -2.90
N HIS A 34 -21.30 23.08 -2.20
CA HIS A 34 -21.29 23.19 -0.73
C HIS A 34 -21.12 21.82 -0.07
N SER A 35 -21.86 20.82 -0.54
CA SER A 35 -21.87 19.46 0.01
C SER A 35 -20.56 18.72 -0.27
N PHE A 36 -19.94 18.91 -1.44
CA PHE A 36 -18.56 18.47 -1.71
C PHE A 36 -17.54 19.03 -0.70
N LYS A 37 -17.61 20.34 -0.43
CA LYS A 37 -16.71 21.00 0.56
C LYS A 37 -16.97 20.48 1.96
N LYS A 38 -18.23 20.30 2.34
CA LYS A 38 -18.65 19.76 3.63
C LYS A 38 -18.13 18.33 3.83
N TYR A 39 -18.27 17.46 2.83
CA TYR A 39 -17.74 16.11 2.85
C TYR A 39 -16.21 16.08 2.94
N THR A 40 -15.52 16.88 2.13
CA THR A 40 -14.06 17.01 2.20
C THR A 40 -13.61 17.42 3.61
N LYS A 41 -14.32 18.38 4.22
CA LYS A 41 -14.03 18.85 5.57
C LYS A 41 -14.29 17.76 6.63
N SER A 42 -15.38 17.00 6.52
CA SER A 42 -15.66 15.93 7.48
C SER A 42 -14.60 14.82 7.44
N VAL A 43 -14.08 14.49 6.26
CA VAL A 43 -12.95 13.58 6.09
C VAL A 43 -11.69 14.13 6.77
N GLN A 44 -11.36 15.40 6.56
CA GLN A 44 -10.21 16.05 7.19
C GLN A 44 -10.34 16.07 8.72
N ASP A 45 -11.52 16.44 9.23
CA ASP A 45 -11.81 16.47 10.66
C ASP A 45 -11.70 15.04 11.26
N TYR A 46 -12.15 14.02 10.53
CA TYR A 46 -11.97 12.62 10.93
C TYR A 46 -10.50 12.22 11.00
N ILE A 47 -9.69 12.56 9.99
CA ILE A 47 -8.24 12.27 9.98
C ILE A 47 -7.55 12.95 11.17
N VAL A 48 -7.81 14.24 11.40
CA VAL A 48 -7.20 14.98 12.52
C VAL A 48 -7.59 14.39 13.87
N LYS A 49 -8.85 13.94 14.01
CA LYS A 49 -9.35 13.33 15.24
C LYS A 49 -8.76 11.95 15.52
N ASN A 50 -8.50 11.16 14.48
CA ASN A 50 -8.13 9.74 14.62
C ASN A 50 -6.66 9.44 14.32
N ARG A 51 -5.89 10.38 13.75
CA ARG A 51 -4.44 10.19 13.57
C ARG A 51 -3.77 9.93 14.91
N GLN A 52 -2.69 9.15 14.89
CA GLN A 52 -1.84 8.97 16.05
C GLN A 52 -1.36 10.33 16.60
N PRO A 53 -1.57 10.63 17.90
CA PRO A 53 -0.99 11.81 18.54
C PRO A 53 0.54 11.70 18.67
N ASP A 54 1.25 12.84 18.64
CA ASP A 54 2.72 12.88 18.74
C ASP A 54 3.27 12.24 20.02
N HIS A 55 2.56 12.37 21.14
CA HIS A 55 2.94 11.74 22.40
C HIS A 55 2.86 10.21 22.31
N GLU A 56 1.87 9.69 21.59
CA GLU A 56 1.65 8.27 21.37
C GLU A 56 2.71 7.69 20.42
N ARG A 57 3.13 8.46 19.39
CA ARG A 57 4.29 8.13 18.55
C ARG A 57 5.56 8.05 19.39
N LYS A 58 5.81 9.07 20.21
CA LYS A 58 6.97 9.12 21.11
C LYS A 58 7.00 7.92 22.05
N THR A 59 5.87 7.58 22.65
CA THR A 59 5.72 6.40 23.50
C THR A 59 6.14 5.11 22.77
N ARG A 60 5.69 4.89 21.53
CA ARG A 60 6.07 3.71 20.74
C ARG A 60 7.58 3.67 20.46
N ILE A 61 8.18 4.82 20.15
CA ILE A 61 9.64 4.95 19.96
C ILE A 61 10.40 4.64 21.26
N ASP A 62 9.91 5.12 22.41
CA ASP A 62 10.54 4.87 23.71
C ASP A 62 10.42 3.40 24.12
N VAL A 63 9.27 2.76 23.87
CA VAL A 63 9.06 1.31 24.05
C VAL A 63 10.01 0.51 23.15
N TRP A 64 10.11 0.86 21.86
CA TRP A 64 11.04 0.22 20.94
C TRP A 64 12.49 0.30 21.44
N LYS A 65 12.95 1.48 21.87
CA LYS A 65 14.29 1.66 22.45
C LYS A 65 14.51 0.80 23.71
N LEU A 66 13.50 0.70 24.57
CA LEU A 66 13.56 -0.14 25.77
C LEU A 66 13.67 -1.63 25.42
N LEU A 67 12.82 -2.12 24.52
CA LEU A 67 12.85 -3.51 24.07
C LEU A 67 14.16 -3.85 23.37
N ARG A 68 14.64 -2.94 22.53
CA ARG A 68 15.93 -3.03 21.84
C ARG A 68 17.08 -3.22 22.83
N LYS A 69 17.21 -2.31 23.81
CA LYS A 69 18.21 -2.39 24.88
C LYS A 69 18.09 -3.66 25.73
N THR A 70 16.91 -4.27 25.77
CA THR A 70 16.64 -5.48 26.55
C THR A 70 16.97 -6.75 25.77
N ILE A 71 16.70 -6.79 24.46
CA ILE A 71 16.76 -8.01 23.65
C ILE A 71 18.13 -8.18 22.97
N GLU A 72 18.61 -7.15 22.26
CA GLU A 72 19.82 -7.24 21.42
C GLU A 72 21.07 -7.78 22.15
N PRO A 73 21.37 -7.40 23.41
CA PRO A 73 22.56 -7.90 24.11
C PRO A 73 22.63 -9.43 24.27
N PHE A 74 21.53 -10.16 24.06
CA PHE A 74 21.47 -11.62 24.17
C PHE A 74 21.76 -12.35 22.85
N PHE A 75 21.86 -11.65 21.71
CA PHE A 75 21.99 -12.24 20.38
C PHE A 75 23.29 -11.88 19.66
N GLY A 76 24.18 -11.15 20.32
CA GLY A 76 25.50 -10.81 19.80
C GLY A 76 25.50 -9.64 18.81
N ASP A 77 26.68 -9.32 18.31
CA ASP A 77 26.90 -8.27 17.32
C ASP A 77 26.18 -8.63 16.01
N GLY A 78 25.48 -7.66 15.40
CA GLY A 78 24.67 -7.87 14.20
C GLY A 78 23.19 -8.20 14.46
N SER A 79 22.75 -8.30 15.72
CA SER A 79 21.32 -8.37 16.05
C SER A 79 20.67 -6.99 16.08
N TYR A 80 19.49 -6.88 15.46
CA TYR A 80 18.78 -5.63 15.28
C TYR A 80 17.27 -5.81 15.48
N LEU A 81 16.69 -5.07 16.43
CA LEU A 81 15.25 -4.94 16.55
C LEU A 81 14.79 -3.73 15.74
N ALA A 82 14.24 -3.98 14.55
CA ALA A 82 13.63 -2.96 13.70
C ALA A 82 12.22 -2.63 14.15
N MET A 83 11.86 -1.36 14.08
CA MET A 83 10.45 -0.96 14.04
C MET A 83 9.95 -1.17 12.61
N GLY A 84 8.66 -1.47 12.44
CA GLY A 84 8.01 -1.67 11.15
C GLY A 84 6.63 -1.02 11.10
N GLY A 85 5.88 -1.36 10.05
CA GLY A 85 4.44 -1.16 9.98
C GLY A 85 3.94 0.28 10.10
N SER A 86 2.76 0.43 10.71
CA SER A 86 1.99 1.69 10.70
C SER A 86 2.69 2.84 11.44
N THR A 87 3.51 2.50 12.45
CA THR A 87 4.25 3.49 13.25
C THR A 87 5.34 4.18 12.42
N LEU A 88 6.09 3.44 11.60
CA LEU A 88 7.12 4.03 10.75
C LEU A 88 6.55 4.73 9.52
N THR A 89 5.51 4.17 8.91
CA THR A 89 4.90 4.72 7.69
C THR A 89 4.08 6.00 7.93
N ASN A 90 3.95 6.45 9.18
CA ASN A 90 3.05 7.54 9.61
C ASN A 90 1.57 7.29 9.31
N LEU A 91 1.19 6.03 9.06
CA LEU A 91 -0.20 5.62 8.80
C LEU A 91 -0.91 5.13 10.07
N ALA A 92 -0.22 5.13 11.22
CA ALA A 92 -0.80 4.76 12.50
C ALA A 92 -1.96 5.69 12.90
N THR A 93 -3.07 5.07 13.29
CA THR A 93 -4.17 5.73 13.99
C THR A 93 -3.96 5.68 15.50
N LYS A 94 -4.81 6.40 16.24
CA LYS A 94 -4.84 6.32 17.71
C LYS A 94 -5.02 4.86 18.16
N GLY A 95 -4.11 4.36 19.00
CA GLY A 95 -4.13 2.97 19.48
C GLY A 95 -3.62 1.90 18.49
N ALA A 96 -3.03 2.30 17.35
CA ALA A 96 -2.45 1.35 16.39
C ALA A 96 -1.26 0.55 16.95
N ASP A 97 -1.05 -0.65 16.39
CA ASP A 97 -0.01 -1.60 16.77
C ASP A 97 1.43 -1.05 16.67
N LEU A 98 2.31 -1.57 17.54
CA LEU A 98 3.75 -1.42 17.38
C LEU A 98 4.29 -2.67 16.71
N ASP A 99 4.55 -2.57 15.41
CA ASP A 99 5.15 -3.64 14.62
C ASP A 99 6.66 -3.64 14.81
N LEU A 100 7.20 -4.80 15.19
CA LEU A 100 8.64 -5.01 15.40
C LEU A 100 9.11 -6.21 14.59
N CYS A 101 10.25 -6.07 13.94
CA CYS A 101 10.94 -7.15 13.26
C CYS A 101 12.31 -7.34 13.91
N PHE A 102 12.64 -8.57 14.31
CA PHE A 102 13.95 -8.87 14.85
C PHE A 102 14.79 -9.60 13.80
N ALA A 103 15.91 -8.99 13.43
CA ALA A 103 16.83 -9.51 12.44
C ALA A 103 18.17 -9.82 13.10
N ILE A 104 18.82 -10.90 12.67
CA ILE A 104 20.19 -11.23 13.07
C ILE A 104 20.99 -11.35 11.79
N ARG A 105 22.00 -10.47 11.65
CA ARG A 105 22.92 -10.47 10.53
C ARG A 105 24.00 -11.52 10.75
N CYS A 106 24.19 -12.38 9.77
CA CYS A 106 25.25 -13.39 9.71
C CYS A 106 26.58 -12.74 9.26
N GLU A 107 27.70 -13.41 9.55
CA GLU A 107 29.05 -12.92 9.18
C GLU A 107 29.23 -12.75 7.67
N ASP A 108 28.51 -13.53 6.87
CA ASP A 108 28.49 -13.44 5.40
C ASP A 108 27.63 -12.29 4.86
N GLY A 109 27.02 -11.50 5.75
CA GLY A 109 26.14 -10.38 5.42
C GLY A 109 24.69 -10.77 5.17
N SER A 110 24.34 -12.06 5.19
CA SER A 110 22.94 -12.51 5.08
C SER A 110 22.18 -12.32 6.39
N TYR A 111 20.86 -12.56 6.36
CA TYR A 111 20.03 -12.60 7.56
C TYR A 111 19.55 -14.03 7.84
N THR A 112 19.29 -14.32 9.12
CA THR A 112 18.86 -15.66 9.56
C THR A 112 17.59 -16.14 8.84
N GLU A 113 17.63 -17.40 8.41
CA GLU A 113 16.53 -18.06 7.69
C GLU A 113 15.30 -18.37 8.56
N GLU A 114 14.16 -18.59 7.93
CA GLU A 114 12.88 -18.86 8.61
C GLU A 114 12.93 -20.04 9.60
N GLY A 115 13.78 -21.04 9.32
CA GLY A 115 13.93 -22.24 10.15
C GLY A 115 14.39 -21.97 11.60
N VAL A 116 15.01 -20.81 11.87
CA VAL A 116 15.45 -20.45 13.23
C VAL A 116 14.49 -19.50 13.97
N ASN A 117 13.44 -19.00 13.30
CA ASN A 117 12.51 -18.01 13.87
C ASN A 117 11.91 -18.48 15.19
N ASN A 118 11.44 -19.73 15.27
CA ASN A 118 10.85 -20.27 16.50
C ASN A 118 11.84 -20.33 17.66
N PHE A 119 13.11 -20.63 17.39
CA PHE A 119 14.16 -20.64 18.41
C PHE A 119 14.44 -19.23 18.91
N VAL A 120 14.58 -18.27 17.99
CA VAL A 120 14.79 -16.85 18.30
C VAL A 120 13.63 -16.30 19.12
N LEU A 121 12.39 -16.51 18.69
CA LEU A 121 11.18 -16.08 19.42
C LEU A 121 11.07 -16.73 20.79
N SER A 122 11.37 -18.03 20.92
CA SER A 122 11.37 -18.71 22.22
C SER A 122 12.40 -18.10 23.18
N LYS A 123 13.57 -17.71 22.66
CA LYS A 123 14.61 -17.05 23.45
C LYS A 123 14.19 -15.62 23.84
N ILE A 124 13.61 -14.85 22.92
CA ILE A 124 13.05 -13.51 23.22
C ILE A 124 11.96 -13.62 24.30
N HIS A 125 11.05 -14.59 24.19
CA HIS A 125 10.00 -14.82 25.18
C HIS A 125 10.58 -15.00 26.58
N ARG A 126 11.61 -15.86 26.73
CA ARG A 126 12.29 -16.08 28.02
C ARG A 126 12.97 -14.83 28.56
N ILE A 127 13.56 -14.02 27.68
CA ILE A 127 14.20 -12.75 28.07
C ILE A 127 13.16 -11.77 28.61
N LEU A 128 12.01 -11.65 27.93
CA LEU A 128 10.96 -10.69 28.25
C LEU A 128 10.11 -11.12 29.44
N GLU A 129 9.83 -12.41 29.61
CA GLU A 129 9.02 -12.95 30.72
C GLU A 129 9.60 -12.58 32.09
N GLN A 130 10.91 -12.39 32.17
CA GLN A 130 11.62 -12.00 33.40
C GLN A 130 11.58 -10.49 33.67
N LYS A 131 10.93 -9.68 32.83
CA LYS A 131 10.99 -8.22 32.91
C LYS A 131 9.76 -7.62 33.59
N PRO A 132 9.92 -6.67 34.53
CA PRO A 132 8.81 -6.14 35.31
C PRO A 132 7.84 -5.25 34.51
N PHE A 133 8.24 -4.81 33.30
CA PHE A 133 7.39 -3.98 32.42
C PHE A 133 6.50 -4.81 31.48
N ILE A 134 6.59 -6.15 31.55
CA ILE A 134 5.81 -7.08 30.74
C ILE A 134 4.66 -7.61 31.57
N THR A 135 3.43 -7.48 31.08
CA THR A 135 2.22 -8.00 31.75
C THR A 135 1.67 -9.26 31.12
N GLY A 136 2.00 -9.51 29.84
CA GLY A 136 1.61 -10.72 29.15
C GLY A 136 2.46 -10.94 27.89
N LEU A 137 2.74 -12.21 27.60
CA LEU A 137 3.39 -12.63 26.37
C LEU A 137 2.57 -13.77 25.76
N ARG A 138 2.27 -13.66 24.47
CA ARG A 138 1.59 -14.71 23.72
C ARG A 138 2.40 -15.05 22.48
N HIS A 139 2.75 -16.32 22.33
CA HIS A 139 3.31 -16.85 21.10
C HIS A 139 2.17 -17.25 20.16
N ILE A 140 2.17 -16.71 18.93
CA ILE A 140 1.18 -17.04 17.90
C ILE A 140 1.91 -17.78 16.78
N CYS A 141 1.58 -19.06 16.59
CA CYS A 141 2.05 -19.84 15.44
C CYS A 141 1.21 -19.46 14.21
N ALA A 142 1.77 -18.58 13.37
CA ALA A 142 1.26 -18.25 12.04
C ALA A 142 2.36 -18.45 10.99
N ARG A 143 2.05 -18.25 9.70
CA ARG A 143 3.03 -18.39 8.60
C ARG A 143 4.25 -17.45 8.78
N VAL A 144 4.05 -16.30 9.42
CA VAL A 144 5.13 -15.54 10.05
C VAL A 144 4.91 -15.69 11.55
N PRO A 145 5.79 -16.38 12.30
CA PRO A 145 5.67 -16.50 13.74
C PRO A 145 5.74 -15.12 14.41
N ILE A 146 4.77 -14.77 15.24
CA ILE A 146 4.69 -13.45 15.90
C ILE A 146 4.60 -13.65 17.41
N VAL A 147 5.31 -12.80 18.18
CA VAL A 147 5.11 -12.66 19.62
C VAL A 147 4.30 -11.39 19.87
N THR A 148 3.10 -11.54 20.41
CA THR A 148 2.31 -10.41 20.89
C THR A 148 2.74 -10.08 22.31
N VAL A 149 3.17 -8.84 22.54
CA VAL A 149 3.58 -8.34 23.85
C VAL A 149 2.47 -7.45 24.41
N GLU A 150 1.89 -7.84 25.54
CA GLU A 150 0.94 -7.03 26.30
C GLU A 150 1.73 -6.26 27.37
N LEU A 151 1.80 -4.93 27.24
CA LEU A 151 2.63 -4.07 28.08
C LEU A 151 1.87 -3.54 29.30
N ALA A 152 2.60 -3.34 30.40
CA ALA A 152 2.08 -2.71 31.61
C ALA A 152 1.66 -1.25 31.37
N PHE A 153 0.89 -0.68 32.31
CA PHE A 153 0.68 0.78 32.36
C PHE A 153 2.03 1.51 32.26
N PRO A 154 2.16 2.52 31.37
CA PRO A 154 1.10 3.22 30.63
C PRO A 154 0.88 2.79 29.16
N TYR A 155 1.18 1.55 28.76
CA TYR A 155 1.31 1.15 27.33
C TYR A 155 0.27 0.13 26.82
N MET A 156 -0.90 0.08 27.45
CA MET A 156 -1.89 -1.00 27.35
C MET A 156 -2.86 -0.97 26.13
N ASP A 157 -2.87 0.09 25.31
CA ASP A 157 -3.95 0.37 24.35
C ASP A 157 -3.59 0.15 22.85
N VAL A 158 -2.91 -0.95 22.52
CA VAL A 158 -2.29 -1.14 21.18
C VAL A 158 -2.91 -2.36 20.46
N LYS A 159 -3.77 -2.17 19.41
CA LYS A 159 -4.33 -3.22 18.51
C LYS A 159 -4.81 -2.77 17.09
N VAL A 160 -4.56 -3.67 16.10
CA VAL A 160 -5.12 -3.97 14.74
C VAL A 160 -4.42 -3.38 13.49
N ASP A 161 -4.15 -4.26 12.51
CA ASP A 161 -3.54 -4.04 11.18
C ASP A 161 -4.43 -4.53 10.02
N ILE A 162 -4.57 -3.76 8.93
CA ILE A 162 -5.25 -4.12 7.66
C ILE A 162 -4.48 -3.51 6.47
N ASN A 163 -3.98 -4.36 5.55
CA ASN A 163 -3.07 -3.97 4.46
C ASN A 163 -3.79 -3.45 3.19
N PHE A 164 -4.46 -2.28 3.28
CA PHE A 164 -4.92 -1.51 2.10
C PHE A 164 -3.83 -0.62 1.49
N SER A 165 -2.67 -0.51 2.15
CA SER A 165 -1.61 0.45 1.82
C SER A 165 -1.11 0.29 0.39
N LEU A 166 -0.93 -0.94 -0.10
CA LEU A 166 -0.49 -1.17 -1.48
C LEU A 166 -1.56 -0.77 -2.50
N MET A 167 -2.84 -1.01 -2.21
CA MET A 167 -3.93 -0.56 -3.08
C MET A 167 -3.97 0.97 -3.18
N ILE A 168 -3.74 1.67 -2.07
CA ILE A 168 -3.68 3.13 -2.03
C ILE A 168 -2.45 3.62 -2.80
N ILE A 169 -1.28 3.02 -2.59
CA ILE A 169 -0.06 3.37 -3.33
C ILE A 169 -0.28 3.20 -4.82
N HIS A 170 -0.79 2.06 -5.26
CA HIS A 170 -1.14 1.80 -6.67
C HIS A 170 -2.08 2.87 -7.23
N PHE A 171 -3.17 3.15 -6.49
CA PHE A 171 -4.15 4.15 -6.91
C PHE A 171 -3.51 5.53 -7.08
N LEU A 172 -2.65 5.94 -6.16
CA LEU A 172 -1.95 7.23 -6.22
C LEU A 172 -0.81 7.27 -7.23
N GLN A 173 -0.22 6.12 -7.59
CA GLN A 173 0.82 5.99 -8.61
C GLN A 173 0.26 6.01 -10.03
N CYS A 174 -0.83 5.27 -10.29
CA CYS A 174 -1.35 5.13 -11.64
C CYS A 174 -2.87 5.00 -11.76
N GLY A 175 -3.60 4.78 -10.67
CA GLY A 175 -5.07 4.80 -10.68
C GLY A 175 -5.69 6.19 -10.76
N VAL A 176 -4.88 7.25 -10.65
CA VAL A 176 -5.30 8.66 -10.70
C VAL A 176 -4.34 9.47 -11.57
N TYR A 177 -4.86 10.47 -12.29
CA TYR A 177 -4.06 11.39 -13.08
C TYR A 177 -4.36 12.87 -12.76
N PRO A 178 -3.35 13.75 -12.69
CA PRO A 178 -1.90 13.47 -12.63
C PRO A 178 -1.54 12.56 -11.45
N PRO A 179 -0.46 11.75 -11.53
CA PRO A 179 -0.07 10.86 -10.44
C PRO A 179 0.30 11.68 -9.20
N ILE A 180 -0.09 11.19 -8.02
CA ILE A 180 0.23 11.82 -6.75
C ILE A 180 1.55 11.25 -6.20
N LEU A 181 1.74 9.94 -6.34
CA LEU A 181 2.96 9.26 -5.91
C LEU A 181 3.82 8.85 -7.10
N PRO A 182 5.15 9.00 -7.01
CA PRO A 182 6.07 8.43 -7.99
C PRO A 182 6.33 6.95 -7.73
N ASN A 183 7.07 6.32 -8.63
CA ASN A 183 7.72 5.03 -8.43
C ASN A 183 9.13 5.23 -7.87
N LEU A 184 9.26 5.12 -6.53
CA LEU A 184 10.53 5.31 -5.84
C LEU A 184 11.56 4.22 -6.15
N PHE A 185 11.13 2.98 -6.41
CA PHE A 185 12.03 1.87 -6.77
C PHE A 185 12.82 2.19 -8.04
N LYS A 186 12.15 2.72 -9.06
CA LYS A 186 12.78 3.07 -10.34
C LYS A 186 13.57 4.37 -10.29
N MET A 187 13.11 5.34 -9.50
CA MET A 187 13.77 6.64 -9.41
C MET A 187 15.02 6.62 -8.54
N PHE A 188 15.01 5.83 -7.46
CA PHE A 188 16.06 5.83 -6.46
C PHE A 188 16.49 4.39 -6.11
N PRO A 189 16.93 3.56 -7.08
CA PRO A 189 17.19 2.14 -6.86
C PRO A 189 18.21 1.89 -5.74
N LYS A 190 19.24 2.75 -5.61
CA LYS A 190 20.24 2.66 -4.53
C LYS A 190 19.65 2.71 -3.11
N HIS A 191 18.46 3.27 -2.95
CA HIS A 191 17.77 3.39 -1.66
C HIS A 191 16.67 2.35 -1.46
N PHE A 192 16.15 1.76 -2.55
CA PHE A 192 14.93 0.93 -2.51
C PHE A 192 15.08 -0.43 -3.19
N ASP A 193 16.26 -0.82 -3.69
CA ASP A 193 16.48 -2.13 -4.33
C ASP A 193 16.49 -3.32 -3.36
N GLY A 194 16.39 -3.05 -2.05
CA GLY A 194 16.38 -4.07 -1.00
C GLY A 194 17.77 -4.62 -0.65
N THR A 195 18.85 -4.05 -1.18
CA THR A 195 20.23 -4.50 -0.91
C THR A 195 20.88 -3.84 0.31
N GLY A 196 20.29 -2.74 0.82
CA GLY A 196 20.78 -2.04 2.00
C GLY A 196 20.58 -2.81 3.30
N ASN A 197 21.46 -2.61 4.28
CA ASN A 197 21.29 -3.21 5.60
C ASN A 197 20.12 -2.53 6.33
N VAL A 198 19.36 -3.31 7.11
CA VAL A 198 18.22 -2.81 7.89
C VAL A 198 18.62 -1.72 8.91
N GLU A 199 19.87 -1.77 9.38
CA GLU A 199 20.45 -0.80 10.33
C GLU A 199 20.76 0.56 9.70
N ASP A 200 20.93 0.62 8.37
CA ASP A 200 21.29 1.81 7.61
C ASP A 200 20.05 2.53 7.03
N LEU A 201 18.84 2.05 7.32
CA LEU A 201 17.60 2.63 6.82
C LEU A 201 17.37 4.03 7.41
N ASP A 202 17.47 5.06 6.57
CA ASP A 202 17.16 6.44 6.92
C ASP A 202 15.67 6.77 6.66
N TYR A 203 14.89 6.77 7.75
CA TYR A 203 13.47 7.09 7.72
C TYR A 203 13.16 8.59 7.58
N ALA A 204 14.16 9.46 7.67
CA ALA A 204 14.03 10.91 7.52
C ALA A 204 14.63 11.42 6.20
N MET A 205 14.96 10.51 5.28
CA MET A 205 15.54 10.83 3.98
C MET A 205 14.63 11.78 3.18
N GLU A 206 15.20 12.91 2.78
CA GLU A 206 14.56 13.82 1.83
C GLU A 206 14.93 13.41 0.41
N LEU A 207 13.93 13.21 -0.44
CA LEU A 207 14.10 12.85 -1.86
C LEU A 207 13.82 14.07 -2.74
N ASP A 208 14.76 14.37 -3.65
CA ASP A 208 14.56 15.41 -4.65
C ASP A 208 13.71 14.87 -5.81
N LEU A 209 12.41 15.20 -5.78
CA LEU A 209 11.45 14.73 -6.78
C LEU A 209 11.32 15.73 -7.95
N PRO A 210 11.20 15.25 -9.20
CA PRO A 210 10.99 16.11 -10.36
C PRO A 210 9.63 16.81 -10.26
N LYS A 211 9.56 18.04 -10.77
CA LYS A 211 8.32 18.81 -10.77
C LYS A 211 7.40 18.34 -11.91
N ILE A 212 6.21 17.89 -11.56
CA ILE A 212 5.13 17.55 -12.50
C ILE A 212 3.89 18.42 -12.23
N PRO A 213 2.88 18.43 -13.12
CA PRO A 213 1.60 19.06 -12.83
C PRO A 213 0.97 18.47 -11.56
N LYS A 214 0.54 19.36 -10.67
CA LYS A 214 -0.07 18.95 -9.40
C LYS A 214 -1.47 18.37 -9.65
N ASN A 215 -1.79 17.29 -8.94
CA ASN A 215 -3.16 16.81 -8.84
C ASN A 215 -3.97 17.72 -7.89
N GLU A 216 -5.05 18.33 -8.40
CA GLU A 216 -5.88 19.30 -7.65
C GLU A 216 -7.14 18.67 -7.03
N ARG A 217 -7.25 17.33 -7.01
CA ARG A 217 -8.35 16.63 -6.33
C ARG A 217 -8.25 16.80 -4.83
N THR A 218 -9.39 17.02 -4.17
CA THR A 218 -9.44 17.03 -2.71
C THR A 218 -9.33 15.62 -2.14
N ILE A 219 -8.99 15.49 -0.85
CA ILE A 219 -8.96 14.18 -0.18
C ILE A 219 -10.31 13.45 -0.25
N GLY A 220 -11.42 14.20 -0.19
CA GLY A 220 -12.75 13.61 -0.34
C GLY A 220 -12.97 13.05 -1.75
N GLU A 221 -12.56 13.78 -2.78
CA GLU A 221 -12.61 13.29 -4.16
C GLU A 221 -11.73 12.07 -4.35
N LEU A 222 -10.51 12.06 -3.80
CA LEU A 222 -9.59 10.93 -3.89
C LEU A 222 -10.11 9.66 -3.21
N ILE A 223 -10.77 9.78 -2.05
CA ILE A 223 -11.40 8.62 -1.38
C ILE A 223 -12.53 8.06 -2.23
N TYR A 224 -13.38 8.93 -2.81
CA TYR A 224 -14.38 8.47 -3.77
C TYR A 224 -13.74 7.76 -4.96
N GLY A 225 -12.72 8.39 -5.57
CA GLY A 225 -12.03 7.87 -6.74
C GLY A 225 -11.37 6.52 -6.46
N PHE A 226 -10.83 6.31 -5.26
CA PHE A 226 -10.29 5.02 -4.84
C PHE A 226 -11.37 3.92 -4.89
N PHE A 227 -12.53 4.17 -4.28
CA PHE A 227 -13.61 3.19 -4.28
C PHE A 227 -14.22 2.99 -5.67
N ASP A 228 -14.36 4.04 -6.48
CA ASP A 228 -14.83 3.91 -7.86
C ASP A 228 -13.83 3.14 -8.74
N TYR A 229 -12.53 3.42 -8.60
CA TYR A 229 -11.47 2.72 -9.30
C TYR A 229 -11.51 1.21 -9.03
N TYR A 230 -11.50 0.81 -7.76
CA TYR A 230 -11.48 -0.61 -7.38
C TYR A 230 -12.82 -1.32 -7.53
N THR A 231 -13.93 -0.59 -7.58
CA THR A 231 -15.22 -1.18 -7.91
C THR A 231 -15.29 -1.68 -9.35
N ARG A 232 -14.62 -0.97 -10.27
CA ARG A 232 -14.65 -1.24 -11.71
C ARG A 232 -13.35 -1.87 -12.24
N PHE A 233 -12.41 -2.16 -11.35
CA PHE A 233 -11.16 -2.82 -11.70
C PHE A 233 -11.44 -4.24 -12.21
N ASN A 234 -10.90 -4.60 -13.37
CA ASN A 234 -11.07 -5.96 -13.90
C ASN A 234 -10.03 -6.90 -13.23
N TYR A 235 -10.47 -7.51 -12.13
CA TYR A 235 -9.66 -8.43 -11.34
C TYR A 235 -9.29 -9.71 -12.09
N ASP A 236 -10.07 -10.13 -13.09
CA ASP A 236 -9.81 -11.37 -13.84
C ASP A 236 -8.63 -11.19 -14.81
N GLU A 237 -8.51 -10.01 -15.42
CA GLU A 237 -7.48 -9.70 -16.42
C GLU A 237 -6.24 -9.03 -15.85
N TRP A 238 -6.38 -8.18 -14.82
CA TRP A 238 -5.29 -7.28 -14.41
C TRP A 238 -4.71 -7.59 -13.03
N GLY A 239 -3.38 -7.66 -12.99
CA GLY A 239 -2.58 -7.65 -11.78
C GLY A 239 -2.02 -6.25 -11.54
N ILE A 240 -1.68 -5.96 -10.29
CA ILE A 240 -1.06 -4.71 -9.87
C ILE A 240 0.42 -4.93 -9.60
N SER A 241 1.27 -4.09 -10.19
CA SER A 241 2.70 -4.05 -9.88
C SER A 241 3.06 -2.73 -9.20
N ILE A 242 3.36 -2.80 -7.90
CA ILE A 242 3.83 -1.65 -7.12
C ILE A 242 5.24 -1.25 -7.54
N LYS A 243 6.10 -2.25 -7.78
CA LYS A 243 7.48 -2.08 -8.23
C LYS A 243 7.54 -1.41 -9.60
N ASP A 244 6.57 -1.66 -10.48
CA ASP A 244 6.51 -1.01 -11.77
C ASP A 244 5.61 0.22 -11.84
N GLY A 245 4.75 0.46 -10.84
CA GLY A 245 3.79 1.55 -10.83
C GLY A 245 2.79 1.44 -11.98
N LYS A 246 2.27 0.24 -12.23
CA LYS A 246 1.40 -0.09 -13.37
C LYS A 246 0.45 -1.25 -13.07
N ILE A 247 -0.55 -1.42 -13.93
CA ILE A 247 -1.26 -2.69 -14.10
C ILE A 247 -0.58 -3.56 -15.18
N PHE A 248 -0.76 -4.87 -15.11
CA PHE A 248 -0.24 -5.82 -16.10
C PHE A 248 -1.19 -7.00 -16.32
N ASP A 249 -1.11 -7.63 -17.49
CA ASP A 249 -1.96 -8.76 -17.87
C ASP A 249 -1.61 -9.99 -17.01
N ARG A 250 -2.60 -10.52 -16.28
CA ARG A 250 -2.43 -11.67 -15.38
C ARG A 250 -2.07 -12.96 -16.10
N ASN A 251 -2.27 -13.06 -17.41
CA ASN A 251 -1.87 -14.23 -18.20
C ASN A 251 -0.35 -14.44 -18.21
N ILE A 252 0.44 -13.40 -17.89
CA ILE A 252 1.91 -13.53 -17.78
C ILE A 252 2.33 -14.20 -16.46
N LEU A 253 1.44 -14.29 -15.47
CA LEU A 253 1.74 -14.89 -14.18
C LEU A 253 1.88 -16.41 -14.31
N PRO A 254 2.74 -17.06 -13.52
CA PRO A 254 2.78 -18.52 -13.44
C PRO A 254 1.45 -19.07 -12.91
N ASP A 255 1.14 -20.32 -13.26
CA ASP A 255 -0.11 -20.99 -12.89
C ASP A 255 -0.40 -20.95 -11.38
N THR A 256 0.65 -21.03 -10.57
CA THR A 256 0.60 -20.97 -9.10
C THR A 256 0.12 -19.62 -8.57
N GLU A 257 0.31 -18.52 -9.31
CA GLU A 257 -0.15 -17.19 -8.92
C GLU A 257 -1.49 -16.82 -9.56
N ARG A 258 -1.90 -17.51 -10.64
CA ARG A 258 -3.21 -17.30 -11.27
C ARG A 258 -4.38 -17.83 -10.43
N GLU A 259 -4.12 -18.64 -9.40
CA GLU A 259 -5.16 -19.13 -8.48
C GLU A 259 -5.73 -18.05 -7.55
N TYR A 260 -5.03 -16.93 -7.39
CA TYR A 260 -5.48 -15.82 -6.54
C TYR A 260 -6.49 -14.97 -7.29
N MET A 261 -7.63 -14.63 -6.70
CA MET A 261 -8.65 -13.82 -7.39
C MET A 261 -8.23 -12.35 -7.52
N PHE A 262 -7.28 -11.91 -6.72
CA PHE A 262 -6.69 -10.59 -6.80
C PHE A 262 -5.18 -10.68 -6.67
N PHE A 263 -4.46 -10.05 -7.61
CA PHE A 263 -3.01 -10.04 -7.61
C PHE A 263 -2.47 -8.62 -7.38
N ILE A 264 -1.77 -8.42 -6.27
CA ILE A 264 -0.96 -7.22 -6.00
C ILE A 264 0.44 -7.69 -5.67
N GLU A 265 1.39 -7.38 -6.55
CA GLU A 265 2.82 -7.62 -6.35
C GLU A 265 3.32 -6.82 -5.15
N GLU A 266 3.87 -7.51 -4.15
CA GLU A 266 4.69 -6.90 -3.12
C GLU A 266 6.03 -6.45 -3.72
N ALA A 267 6.52 -5.28 -3.31
CA ALA A 267 7.55 -4.58 -4.08
C ALA A 267 8.95 -5.21 -3.98
N TYR A 268 9.21 -6.08 -2.99
CA TYR A 268 10.50 -6.72 -2.75
C TYR A 268 10.48 -8.21 -3.10
N ASP A 269 9.45 -8.97 -2.72
CA ASP A 269 9.40 -10.43 -2.94
C ASP A 269 8.69 -10.84 -4.24
N GLY A 270 7.96 -9.92 -4.88
CA GLY A 270 7.24 -10.17 -6.15
C GLY A 270 6.01 -11.07 -6.01
N MET A 271 5.67 -11.50 -4.79
CA MET A 271 4.54 -12.38 -4.51
C MET A 271 3.28 -11.58 -4.29
N THR A 272 2.12 -12.21 -4.48
CA THR A 272 0.86 -11.56 -4.11
C THR A 272 0.74 -11.39 -2.59
N VAL A 273 0.30 -10.23 -2.13
CA VAL A 273 -0.01 -9.98 -0.71
C VAL A 273 -1.29 -10.67 -0.24
N PRO A 274 -2.44 -10.60 -0.95
CA PRO A 274 -3.68 -11.27 -0.53
C PRO A 274 -3.65 -12.79 -0.75
N LYS A 275 -2.71 -13.50 -0.13
CA LYS A 275 -2.50 -14.97 -0.25
C LYS A 275 -3.71 -15.83 0.19
N ASN A 276 -4.72 -15.21 0.81
CA ASN A 276 -5.96 -15.87 1.24
C ASN A 276 -7.14 -15.67 0.27
N LEU A 277 -7.01 -14.77 -0.71
CA LEU A 277 -8.09 -14.39 -1.61
C LEU A 277 -8.13 -15.28 -2.86
N LYS A 278 -8.41 -16.58 -2.66
CA LYS A 278 -8.47 -17.59 -3.74
C LYS A 278 -9.89 -17.92 -4.22
N ARG A 279 -10.92 -17.37 -3.58
CA ARG A 279 -12.33 -17.67 -3.88
C ARG A 279 -13.03 -16.45 -4.44
N GLN A 280 -13.73 -16.62 -5.56
CA GLN A 280 -14.47 -15.53 -6.20
C GLN A 280 -15.49 -14.90 -5.25
N SER A 281 -16.17 -15.71 -4.42
CA SER A 281 -17.14 -15.21 -3.44
C SER A 281 -16.54 -14.17 -2.49
N ASN A 282 -15.30 -14.39 -2.04
CA ASN A 282 -14.62 -13.50 -1.09
C ASN A 282 -14.21 -12.19 -1.78
N LEU A 283 -13.78 -12.26 -3.04
CA LEU A 283 -13.47 -11.07 -3.82
C LEU A 283 -14.74 -10.25 -4.06
N MET A 284 -15.84 -10.90 -4.43
CA MET A 284 -17.12 -10.25 -4.68
C MET A 284 -17.71 -9.59 -3.43
N GLU A 285 -17.46 -10.15 -2.24
CA GLU A 285 -17.81 -9.51 -0.97
C GLU A 285 -17.03 -8.20 -0.78
N ILE A 286 -15.71 -8.21 -0.99
CA ILE A 286 -14.88 -7.01 -0.91
C ILE A 286 -15.31 -5.95 -1.95
N VAL A 287 -15.54 -6.36 -3.20
CA VAL A 287 -16.02 -5.45 -4.26
C VAL A 287 -17.41 -4.93 -3.92
N GLY A 288 -18.27 -5.74 -3.30
CA GLY A 288 -19.55 -5.32 -2.75
C GLY A 288 -19.41 -4.19 -1.73
N GLU A 289 -18.46 -4.29 -0.80
CA GLU A 289 -18.16 -3.24 0.17
C GLU A 289 -17.63 -1.96 -0.49
N PHE A 290 -16.77 -2.08 -1.51
CA PHE A 290 -16.33 -0.91 -2.30
C PHE A 290 -17.50 -0.21 -3.00
N LYS A 291 -18.44 -0.99 -3.58
CA LYS A 291 -19.67 -0.46 -4.17
C LYS A 291 -20.49 0.31 -3.14
N GLN A 292 -20.69 -0.26 -1.96
CA GLN A 292 -21.45 0.39 -0.88
C GLN A 292 -20.76 1.67 -0.37
N ALA A 293 -19.43 1.64 -0.21
CA ALA A 293 -18.66 2.81 0.18
C ALA A 293 -18.79 3.95 -0.85
N ARG A 294 -18.60 3.63 -2.15
CA ARG A 294 -18.79 4.58 -3.26
C ARG A 294 -20.19 5.20 -3.24
N LEU A 295 -21.23 4.38 -3.12
CA LEU A 295 -22.62 4.83 -3.10
C LEU A 295 -22.93 5.70 -1.88
N SER A 296 -22.40 5.35 -0.72
CA SER A 296 -22.59 6.12 0.52
C SER A 296 -21.97 7.52 0.40
N ILE A 297 -20.75 7.60 -0.17
CA ILE A 297 -20.10 8.89 -0.43
C ILE A 297 -20.90 9.75 -1.41
N LEU A 298 -21.42 9.15 -2.49
CA LEU A 298 -22.28 9.89 -3.42
C LEU A 298 -23.58 10.37 -2.78
N LYS A 299 -24.19 9.58 -1.88
CA LYS A 299 -25.38 10.02 -1.13
C LYS A 299 -25.05 11.21 -0.23
N ASP A 300 -23.91 11.19 0.45
CA ASP A 300 -23.48 12.30 1.29
C ASP A 300 -23.21 13.59 0.50
N ILE A 301 -22.58 13.45 -0.67
CA ILE A 301 -22.24 14.58 -1.54
C ILE A 301 -23.46 15.11 -2.29
N CYS A 302 -24.31 14.23 -2.83
CA CYS A 302 -25.49 14.57 -3.64
C CYS A 302 -26.78 14.62 -2.82
N GLU A 303 -26.68 14.80 -1.50
CA GLU A 303 -27.81 15.05 -0.60
C GLU A 303 -28.93 13.99 -0.68
N ASN A 304 -28.53 12.71 -0.77
CA ASN A 304 -29.36 11.52 -0.97
C ASN A 304 -30.00 11.35 -2.35
N TYR A 305 -29.57 12.12 -3.35
CA TYR A 305 -29.98 11.96 -4.75
C TYR A 305 -28.77 11.60 -5.64
N PRO A 306 -28.11 10.45 -5.42
CA PRO A 306 -26.98 10.06 -6.25
C PRO A 306 -27.43 9.82 -7.70
N PRO A 307 -26.61 10.18 -8.71
CA PRO A 307 -26.91 9.86 -10.09
C PRO A 307 -26.89 8.34 -10.32
N PRO A 308 -27.59 7.84 -11.36
CA PRO A 308 -27.41 6.45 -11.78
C PRO A 308 -25.95 6.22 -12.16
N ILE A 309 -25.42 5.08 -11.73
CA ILE A 309 -24.07 4.63 -12.07
C ILE A 309 -24.23 3.53 -13.10
N ASP A 310 -23.54 3.68 -14.24
CA ASP A 310 -23.41 2.58 -15.18
C ASP A 310 -22.41 1.55 -14.62
N GLU A 311 -22.94 0.46 -14.07
CA GLU A 311 -22.15 -0.66 -13.55
C GLU A 311 -21.70 -1.63 -14.66
N THR A 312 -22.10 -1.39 -15.92
CA THR A 312 -21.70 -2.18 -17.09
C THR A 312 -20.47 -1.61 -17.79
N GLU A 313 -20.10 -0.36 -17.51
CA GLU A 313 -18.77 0.20 -17.76
C GLU A 313 -17.74 -0.46 -16.83
N ASP A 314 -17.54 -1.78 -17.00
CA ASP A 314 -16.30 -2.41 -16.59
C ASP A 314 -15.22 -1.94 -17.54
N TYR A 315 -14.05 -1.65 -16.98
CA TYR A 315 -13.01 -0.96 -17.72
C TYR A 315 -12.16 -1.87 -18.65
N ARG A 316 -12.82 -2.74 -19.42
CA ARG A 316 -12.21 -3.82 -20.23
C ARG A 316 -11.67 -3.35 -21.59
N ASP A 317 -12.26 -2.32 -22.19
CA ASP A 317 -12.23 -2.18 -23.65
C ASP A 317 -11.03 -1.40 -24.26
N GLU A 318 -10.25 -0.64 -23.49
CA GLU A 318 -9.30 0.33 -24.09
C GLU A 318 -7.83 -0.13 -24.19
N PHE A 319 -7.40 -1.12 -23.39
CA PHE A 319 -6.00 -1.59 -23.46
C PHE A 319 -5.75 -2.49 -24.67
N GLU A 320 -6.78 -3.21 -25.17
CA GLU A 320 -6.67 -3.90 -26.46
C GLU A 320 -6.41 -2.90 -27.58
N GLU A 321 -7.09 -1.75 -27.61
CA GLU A 321 -6.80 -0.71 -28.61
C GLU A 321 -5.39 -0.11 -28.47
N GLU A 322 -4.93 0.15 -27.24
CA GLU A 322 -3.62 0.76 -27.01
C GLU A 322 -2.47 -0.23 -27.26
N ASN A 323 -2.60 -1.49 -26.84
CA ASN A 323 -1.67 -2.56 -27.21
C ASN A 323 -1.69 -2.81 -28.72
N ASN A 324 -2.86 -2.81 -29.37
CA ASN A 324 -2.96 -2.93 -30.82
C ASN A 324 -2.30 -1.74 -31.53
N LYS A 325 -2.39 -0.53 -30.98
CA LYS A 325 -1.67 0.67 -31.47
C LYS A 325 -0.15 0.52 -31.29
N ILE A 326 0.32 0.02 -30.15
CA ILE A 326 1.75 -0.23 -29.87
C ILE A 326 2.31 -1.35 -30.77
N LEU A 327 1.57 -2.46 -30.93
CA LEU A 327 1.91 -3.57 -31.84
C LEU A 327 1.96 -3.10 -33.29
N LYS A 328 1.00 -2.28 -33.73
CA LYS A 328 1.04 -1.63 -35.06
C LYS A 328 2.30 -0.78 -35.22
N ARG A 329 2.60 0.06 -34.23
CA ARG A 329 3.75 0.98 -34.28
C ARG A 329 5.09 0.24 -34.29
N ASN A 330 5.22 -0.84 -33.53
CA ASN A 330 6.40 -1.69 -33.54
C ASN A 330 6.56 -2.47 -34.86
N ASN A 331 5.45 -2.95 -35.44
CA ASN A 331 5.47 -3.59 -36.76
C ASN A 331 5.82 -2.59 -37.88
N GLU A 332 5.38 -1.34 -37.79
CA GLU A 332 5.77 -0.27 -38.73
C GLU A 332 7.26 0.07 -38.62
N ILE A 333 7.83 0.10 -37.41
CA ILE A 333 9.27 0.33 -37.19
C ILE A 333 10.10 -0.84 -37.72
N ASN A 334 9.68 -2.09 -37.51
CA ASN A 334 10.38 -3.26 -38.02
C ASN A 334 10.33 -3.34 -39.56
N ASN A 335 9.18 -3.02 -40.17
CA ASN A 335 9.04 -2.95 -41.63
C ASN A 335 9.86 -1.81 -42.27
N LEU A 336 10.17 -0.75 -41.51
CA LEU A 336 11.09 0.30 -41.96
C LEU A 336 12.55 -0.13 -41.83
N ALA A 337 12.89 -0.99 -40.86
CA ALA A 337 14.25 -1.51 -40.69
C ALA A 337 14.62 -2.58 -41.74
N ASP A 338 13.63 -3.34 -42.23
CA ASP A 338 13.81 -4.38 -43.26
C ASP A 338 13.91 -3.82 -44.71
N ASN A 339 13.76 -2.51 -44.89
CA ASN A 339 13.83 -1.82 -46.19
C ASN A 339 15.09 -0.95 -46.38
N TRP A 340 16.14 -1.16 -45.57
CA TRP A 340 17.45 -0.49 -45.71
C TRP A 340 18.61 -1.46 -45.88
#